data_AF-A0A1A8J8W4-F1
#
_entry.id   AF-A0A1A8J8W4-F1
#
_cell.length_a   1.000
_cell.length_b   1.000
_cell.length_c   1.000
_cell.angle_alpha   90.00
_cell.angle_beta   90.00
_cell.angle_gamma   90.00
#
_symmetry.space_group_name_H-M   'P 1'
#
loop_
_entity.id
_entity.type
_entity.pdbx_description
1 polymer ?
#
loop_
_entity_poly.entity_id
_entity_poly.type
_entity_poly.pdbx_seq_one_letter_code
_entity_poly.pdbx_strand_id
1 'polypeptide(L)'
;LRRHWAHFRCYDGSFTGSEAVDYLHELLRRNYNFGPEVTRHQTLQLLRKFLKVHVVEDVKGRHGTEDFEDNGHLYRFPTLS
;
A
#
# COMPACT_ATOMS: atom_id res chain seq x y z
N LEU A 1 -12.01 1.25 -2.12
CA LEU A 1 -10.97 1.56 -3.13
C LEU A 1 -11.48 2.71 -3.99
N ARG A 2 -10.69 3.77 -4.14
CA ARG A 2 -11.07 4.98 -4.87
C ARG A 2 -10.53 4.93 -6.30
N ARG A 3 -11.01 5.86 -7.12
CA ARG A 3 -10.56 6.08 -8.50
C ARG A 3 -9.45 7.12 -8.47
N HIS A 4 -8.24 6.75 -8.90
CA HIS A 4 -7.10 7.68 -8.94
C HIS A 4 -6.73 8.04 -10.37
N TRP A 5 -6.44 9.32 -10.59
CA TRP A 5 -5.93 9.82 -11.87
C TRP A 5 -4.44 10.07 -11.75
N ALA A 6 -3.65 9.42 -12.60
CA ALA A 6 -2.23 9.68 -12.73
C ALA A 6 -1.80 9.52 -14.19
N HIS A 7 -0.91 10.38 -14.66
CA HIS A 7 -0.39 10.35 -16.03
C HIS A 7 -1.49 10.23 -17.11
N PHE A 8 -2.56 11.02 -16.98
CA PHE A 8 -3.73 11.02 -17.89
C PHE A 8 -4.45 9.65 -18.02
N ARG A 9 -4.22 8.72 -17.10
CA ARG A 9 -4.95 7.46 -16.99
C ARG A 9 -5.76 7.40 -15.70
N CYS A 10 -6.93 6.80 -15.80
CA CYS A 10 -7.80 6.49 -14.69
C CYS A 10 -7.48 5.07 -14.20
N TYR A 11 -6.99 4.94 -12.98
CA TYR A 11 -6.73 3.66 -12.34
C TYR A 11 -7.85 3.36 -11.34
N ASP A 12 -8.81 2.53 -11.76
CA ASP A 12 -9.83 1.99 -10.88
C ASP A 12 -9.24 0.93 -9.95
N GLY A 13 -9.68 0.90 -8.69
CA GLY A 13 -9.20 -0.10 -7.72
C GLY A 13 -7.77 0.14 -7.24
N SER A 14 -7.26 1.38 -7.31
CA SER A 14 -5.92 1.75 -6.86
C SER A 14 -5.94 2.60 -5.60
N PHE A 15 -4.75 2.87 -5.06
CA PHE A 15 -4.50 3.74 -3.91
C PHE A 15 -3.08 4.29 -3.98
N THR A 16 -2.84 5.47 -3.40
CA THR A 16 -1.48 5.98 -3.23
C THR A 16 -0.75 5.26 -2.10
N GLY A 17 0.58 5.28 -2.14
CA GLY A 17 1.43 4.76 -1.09
C GLY A 17 1.09 5.37 0.28
N SER A 18 0.92 6.70 0.33
CA SER A 18 0.54 7.38 1.57
C SER A 18 -0.84 6.99 2.08
N GLU A 19 -1.84 6.82 1.22
CA GLU A 19 -3.17 6.35 1.64
C GLU A 19 -3.11 4.92 2.23
N ALA A 20 -2.30 4.04 1.65
CA ALA A 20 -2.11 2.69 2.18
C ALA A 20 -1.42 2.72 3.56
N VAL A 21 -0.40 3.55 3.72
CA VAL A 21 0.29 3.73 5.00
C VAL A 21 -0.66 4.29 6.05
N ASP A 22 -1.42 5.35 5.74
CA ASP A 22 -2.41 5.94 6.66
C ASP A 22 -3.42 4.89 7.14
N TYR A 23 -4.04 4.18 6.18
CA TYR A 23 -5.06 3.18 6.46
C TYR A 23 -4.51 2.02 7.31
N LEU A 24 -3.39 1.44 6.91
CA LEU A 24 -2.82 0.30 7.62
C LEU A 24 -2.29 0.72 9.00
N HIS A 25 -1.74 1.93 9.13
CA HIS A 25 -1.21 2.43 10.39
C HIS A 25 -2.33 2.59 11.42
N GLU A 26 -3.46 3.17 11.03
CA GLU A 26 -4.64 3.29 11.90
C GLU A 26 -5.18 1.91 12.32
N LEU A 27 -5.20 0.95 11.40
CA LEU A 27 -5.66 -0.41 11.66
C LEU A 27 -4.73 -1.14 12.65
N LEU A 28 -3.40 -1.06 12.44
CA LEU A 28 -2.41 -1.68 13.32
C LEU A 28 -2.48 -1.07 14.73
N ARG A 29 -2.63 0.25 14.85
CA ARG A 29 -2.72 0.93 16.14
C ARG A 29 -3.92 0.49 16.99
N ARG A 30 -5.01 0.09 16.33
CA ARG A 30 -6.24 -0.40 16.98
C ARG A 30 -6.22 -1.89 17.29
N ASN A 31 -5.28 -2.64 16.71
CA ASN A 31 -5.20 -4.07 16.89
C ASN A 31 -4.45 -4.40 18.19
N TYR A 32 -5.04 -5.26 19.03
CA TYR A 32 -4.47 -5.65 20.33
C TYR A 32 -3.06 -6.27 20.23
N ASN A 33 -2.75 -6.98 19.13
CA ASN A 33 -1.44 -7.63 18.94
C ASN A 33 -0.32 -6.65 18.58
N PHE A 34 -0.66 -5.43 18.16
CA PHE A 34 0.28 -4.43 17.68
C PHE A 34 0.29 -3.20 18.60
N GLY A 35 -0.88 -2.62 18.84
CA GLY A 35 -1.07 -1.51 19.76
C GLY A 35 -0.63 -0.14 19.23
N PRO A 36 -0.85 0.91 20.03
CA PRO A 36 -0.67 2.30 19.60
C PRO A 36 0.78 2.72 19.34
N GLU A 37 1.75 1.92 19.78
CA GLU A 37 3.20 2.16 19.61
C GLU A 37 3.70 1.91 18.18
N VAL A 38 2.87 1.28 17.34
CA VAL A 38 3.23 1.12 15.92
C VAL A 38 3.46 2.50 15.32
N THR A 39 4.62 2.67 14.71
CA THR A 39 5.01 3.88 13.99
C THR A 39 4.59 3.81 12.53
N ARG A 40 4.47 4.98 11.90
CA ARG A 40 4.27 5.09 10.45
C ARG A 40 5.36 4.36 9.67
N HIS A 41 6.61 4.46 10.14
CA HIS A 41 7.76 3.80 9.52
C HIS A 41 7.67 2.27 9.57
N GLN A 42 7.25 1.68 10.70
CA GLN A 42 7.03 0.23 10.79
C GLN A 42 5.89 -0.23 9.88
N THR A 43 4.85 0.59 9.73
CA THR A 43 3.77 0.34 8.77
C THR A 43 4.30 0.31 7.34
N LEU A 44 5.16 1.26 6.97
CA LEU A 44 5.84 1.28 5.68
C LEU A 44 6.70 0.02 5.46
N GLN A 45 7.45 -0.42 6.48
CA GLN A 45 8.23 -1.66 6.39
C GLN A 45 7.35 -2.90 6.16
N LEU A 46 6.15 -2.96 6.75
CA LEU A 46 5.21 -4.04 6.49
C LEU A 46 4.65 -3.99 5.06
N LEU A 47 4.32 -2.79 4.56
CA LEU A 47 3.87 -2.62 3.17
C LEU A 47 4.95 -3.02 2.14
N ARG A 48 6.22 -2.78 2.44
CA ARG A 48 7.34 -3.30 1.63
C ARG A 48 7.33 -4.83 1.56
N LYS A 49 7.04 -5.50 2.67
CA LYS A 49 6.88 -6.96 2.69
C LYS A 49 5.66 -7.41 1.88
N PHE A 50 4.55 -6.66 1.92
CA PHE A 50 3.36 -6.94 1.12
C PHE A 50 3.65 -6.87 -0.38
N LEU A 51 4.43 -5.89 -0.83
CA LEU A 51 4.88 -5.79 -2.22
C LEU A 51 5.77 -6.99 -2.61
N LYS A 52 6.67 -7.39 -1.71
CA LYS A 52 7.57 -8.54 -1.92
C LYS A 52 6.81 -9.86 -2.08
N VAL A 53 5.82 -10.11 -1.23
CA VAL A 53 5.02 -11.35 -1.26
C VAL A 53 3.79 -11.26 -2.16
N HIS A 54 3.71 -10.23 -3.00
CA HIS A 54 2.64 -10.02 -3.99
C HIS A 54 1.24 -9.89 -3.40
N VAL A 55 1.11 -9.34 -2.18
CA VAL A 55 -0.18 -8.91 -1.63
C VAL A 55 -0.69 -7.65 -2.35
N VAL A 56 0.24 -6.79 -2.76
CA VAL A 56 -0.01 -5.59 -3.58
C VAL A 56 1.01 -5.51 -4.71
N GLU A 57 0.70 -4.72 -5.72
CA GLU A 57 1.58 -4.41 -6.84
C GLU A 57 1.46 -2.95 -7.25
N ASP A 58 2.47 -2.42 -7.94
CA ASP A 58 2.34 -1.14 -8.66
C ASP A 58 1.20 -1.24 -9.69
N VAL A 59 0.57 -0.13 -10.04
CA VAL A 59 -0.42 -0.06 -11.14
C VAL A 59 0.08 -0.67 -12.47
N LYS A 60 1.40 -0.71 -12.71
CA LYS A 60 2.05 -1.38 -13.85
C LYS A 60 2.19 -2.91 -13.71
N GLY A 61 1.75 -3.51 -12.59
CA GLY A 61 1.88 -4.94 -12.28
C GLY A 61 3.25 -5.35 -11.75
N ARG A 62 4.07 -4.40 -11.28
CA ARG A 62 5.39 -4.71 -10.69
C ARG A 62 5.24 -5.10 -9.23
N HIS A 63 5.87 -6.20 -8.83
CA HIS A 63 5.89 -6.73 -7.47
C HIS A 63 7.19 -7.53 -7.24
N GLY A 64 7.36 -8.10 -6.05
CA GLY A 64 8.53 -8.94 -5.70
C GLY A 64 9.73 -8.16 -5.14
N THR A 65 9.58 -6.86 -5.00
CA THR A 65 10.58 -5.93 -4.45
C THR A 65 10.14 -5.40 -3.07
N GLU A 66 11.06 -4.77 -2.34
CA GLU A 66 10.80 -4.12 -1.04
C GLU A 66 10.90 -2.58 -1.13
N ASP A 67 10.65 -2.02 -2.30
CA ASP A 67 10.77 -0.59 -2.62
C ASP A 67 9.44 0.18 -2.53
N PHE A 68 8.46 -0.33 -1.77
CA PHE A 68 7.23 0.41 -1.48
C PHE A 68 7.55 1.77 -0.84
N GLU A 69 6.89 2.82 -1.33
CA GLU A 69 7.10 4.22 -0.94
C GLU A 69 5.85 4.84 -0.31
N ASP A 70 6.05 5.60 0.77
CA ASP A 70 5.03 6.43 1.41
C ASP A 70 4.93 7.80 0.72
N ASN A 71 4.36 7.81 -0.49
CA ASN A 71 4.18 9.00 -1.31
C ASN A 71 2.96 8.85 -2.25
N GLY A 72 2.88 9.71 -3.27
CA GLY A 72 1.84 9.69 -4.30
C GLY A 72 1.96 8.56 -5.33
N HIS A 73 2.93 7.65 -5.23
CA HIS A 73 3.05 6.50 -6.12
C HIS A 73 1.82 5.59 -5.99
N LEU A 74 1.30 5.09 -7.11
CA LEU A 74 0.07 4.32 -7.13
C LEU A 74 0.34 2.82 -7.07
N TYR A 75 -0.44 2.15 -6.22
CA TYR A 75 -0.46 0.71 -6.06
C TYR A 75 -1.89 0.19 -6.22
N ARG A 76 -2.03 -1.12 -6.42
CA ARG A 76 -3.31 -1.82 -6.49
C ARG A 76 -3.17 -3.22 -5.91
N PHE A 77 -4.31 -3.85 -5.63
CA PHE A 77 -4.32 -5.29 -5.41
C PHE A 77 -4.15 -6.02 -6.75
N PRO A 78 -3.50 -7.19 -6.77
CA PRO A 78 -3.40 -8.00 -7.97
C PRO A 78 -4.79 -8.35 -8.49
N THR A 79 -4.96 -8.25 -9.80
CA THR A 79 -6.17 -8.75 -10.47
C THR A 79 -6.03 -10.25 -10.60
N LEU A 80 -6.81 -11.01 -9.83
CA LEU A 80 -6.96 -12.46 -10.05
C LEU A 80 -7.43 -12.65 -11.50
N SER A 81 -6.61 -13.32 -12.32
CA SER A 81 -7.01 -13.83 -13.63
C SER A 81 -7.70 -15.17 -13.46
#